data_AF-A0A0K8P983-F1
#
_entry.id   AF-A0A0K8P983-F1
#
_cell.length_a   1.000
_cell.length_b   1.000
_cell.length_c   1.000
_cell.angle_alpha   90.00
_cell.angle_beta   90.00
_cell.angle_gamma   90.00
#
_symmetry.space_group_name_H-M   'P 1'
#
loop_
_entity.id
_entity.type
_entity.pdbx_description
1 polymer ?
#
loop_
_entity_poly.entity_id
_entity_poly.type
_entity_poly.pdbx_seq_one_letter_code
_entity_poly.pdbx_strand_id
1 'polypeptide(L)'
;MADDDSTKIPREIQRAQDRRDEAAPSPPPSPAPPAGEAVQAGDREQPVELPAQHLVKPGREAALDLAPRFEAPGYRGSGKLEGLAALVTGGDSGIGRAVAVLFAREGCDVAIAYQSADEDEDARETARHVEAEGRRCVLLRGDVKDSRWCEQAVAHTVEQLGRLDVLVNNAAFQAHANALEDLDDRRVHETLDTNVGGCIRMTRAALPHLKRGASVINTGSVTGLRGSAHLVDYAASKGAIHALTQSLASQLLARGIRVNAVAPGPVWTPLNPADSPAEAVAVFGRQTDMKRAAQPEELSPAFVFLASPVCAGYITGIVLPVTGSVG
;
A
#
# COMPACT_ATOMS: atom_id res chain seq x y z
N MET A 1 -25.82 -5.91 2.30
CA MET A 1 -24.83 -6.88 1.80
C MET A 1 -24.91 -6.82 0.29
N ALA A 2 -24.10 -5.98 -0.34
CA ALA A 2 -23.97 -5.97 -1.78
C ALA A 2 -23.09 -7.17 -2.18
N ASP A 3 -23.48 -7.84 -3.27
CA ASP A 3 -22.68 -8.89 -3.90
C ASP A 3 -21.24 -8.41 -4.17
N ASP A 4 -20.32 -9.36 -4.03
CA ASP A 4 -18.86 -9.26 -4.13
C ASP A 4 -18.39 -9.00 -5.59
N ASP A 5 -18.88 -7.93 -6.23
CA ASP A 5 -18.57 -7.57 -7.62
C ASP A 5 -17.28 -6.73 -7.78
N SER A 6 -16.71 -6.24 -6.67
CA SER A 6 -15.54 -5.35 -6.69
C SER A 6 -14.28 -6.01 -7.27
N THR A 7 -14.13 -7.33 -7.14
CA THR A 7 -12.98 -8.07 -7.67
C THR A 7 -13.13 -8.50 -9.12
N LYS A 8 -14.33 -8.40 -9.70
CA LYS A 8 -14.63 -8.92 -11.04
C LYS A 8 -13.81 -8.25 -12.13
N ILE A 9 -13.82 -6.91 -12.18
CA ILE A 9 -13.06 -6.15 -13.18
C ILE A 9 -11.54 -6.41 -13.02
N PRO A 10 -10.94 -6.28 -11.81
CA PRO A 10 -9.55 -6.67 -11.57
C PRO A 10 -9.18 -8.06 -12.10
N ARG A 11 -10.02 -9.06 -11.86
CA ARG A 11 -9.80 -10.45 -12.29
C ARG A 11 -9.95 -10.63 -13.80
N GLU A 12 -10.89 -9.94 -14.43
CA GLU A 12 -11.03 -9.98 -15.88
C GLU A 12 -9.84 -9.33 -16.58
N ILE A 13 -9.30 -8.22 -16.03
CA ILE A 13 -8.07 -7.60 -16.51
C ILE A 13 -6.88 -8.56 -16.34
N GLN A 14 -6.73 -9.16 -15.15
CA GLN A 14 -5.66 -10.13 -14.89
C GLN A 14 -5.72 -11.30 -15.88
N ARG A 15 -6.86 -11.97 -16.01
CA ARG A 15 -7.02 -13.09 -16.96
C ARG A 15 -6.71 -12.72 -18.40
N ALA A 16 -6.97 -11.48 -18.80
CA ALA A 16 -6.60 -11.01 -20.14
C ALA A 16 -5.09 -10.83 -20.29
N GLN A 17 -4.42 -10.34 -19.25
CA GLN A 17 -2.96 -10.25 -19.22
C GLN A 17 -2.29 -11.63 -19.17
N ASP A 18 -2.77 -12.54 -18.31
CA ASP A 18 -2.21 -13.89 -18.18
C ASP A 18 -2.25 -14.63 -19.52
N ARG A 19 -3.35 -14.53 -20.28
CA ARG A 19 -3.45 -15.10 -21.64
C ARG A 19 -2.43 -14.51 -22.61
N ARG A 20 -2.08 -13.23 -22.46
CA ARG A 20 -1.05 -12.59 -23.30
C ARG A 20 0.33 -13.10 -22.93
N ASP A 21 0.61 -13.26 -21.64
CA ASP A 21 1.89 -13.78 -21.18
C ASP A 21 2.09 -15.24 -21.60
N GLU A 22 1.05 -16.07 -21.54
CA GLU A 22 1.06 -17.45 -22.05
C GLU A 22 1.27 -17.53 -23.57
N ALA A 23 0.75 -16.55 -24.32
CA ALA A 23 0.87 -16.49 -25.78
C ALA A 23 2.17 -15.83 -26.25
N ALA A 24 2.85 -15.07 -25.39
CA ALA A 24 4.10 -14.42 -25.72
C ALA A 24 5.24 -15.44 -25.84
N PRO A 25 6.19 -15.25 -26.77
CA PRO A 25 7.44 -16.00 -26.71
C PRO A 25 8.10 -15.73 -25.36
N SER A 26 8.77 -16.75 -24.82
CA SER A 26 9.42 -16.68 -23.51
C SER A 26 10.15 -15.36 -23.35
N PRO A 27 9.86 -14.58 -22.28
CA PRO A 27 10.47 -13.28 -22.14
C PRO A 27 11.99 -13.43 -22.17
N PRO A 28 12.72 -12.46 -22.75
CA PRO A 28 14.15 -12.47 -22.67
C PRO A 28 14.55 -12.57 -21.18
N PRO A 29 15.61 -13.32 -20.85
CA PRO A 29 16.03 -13.48 -19.46
C PRO A 29 16.17 -12.10 -18.83
N SER A 30 15.59 -11.93 -17.64
CA SER A 30 15.77 -10.68 -16.89
C SER A 30 17.26 -10.35 -16.81
N PRO A 31 17.65 -9.08 -16.97
CA PRO A 31 19.05 -8.70 -16.91
C PRO A 31 19.68 -9.27 -15.65
N ALA A 32 20.88 -9.86 -15.80
CA ALA A 32 21.57 -10.49 -14.69
C ALA A 32 21.66 -9.48 -13.54
N PRO A 33 21.37 -9.90 -12.30
CA PRO A 33 21.41 -8.99 -11.16
C PRO A 33 22.82 -8.39 -11.05
N PRO A 34 22.94 -7.11 -10.64
CA PRO A 34 24.24 -6.47 -10.48
C PRO A 34 25.13 -7.28 -9.53
N ALA A 35 26.41 -7.45 -9.90
CA ALA A 35 27.35 -8.29 -9.16
C ALA A 35 27.48 -7.91 -7.68
N GLY A 36 27.50 -8.91 -6.79
CA GLY A 36 27.73 -8.80 -5.34
C GLY A 36 26.50 -9.15 -4.50
N GLU A 37 26.68 -9.30 -3.19
CA GLU A 37 25.66 -9.82 -2.26
C GLU A 37 24.55 -8.81 -1.93
N ALA A 38 23.39 -9.34 -1.51
CA ALA A 38 22.26 -8.53 -1.05
C ALA A 38 22.58 -7.82 0.26
N VAL A 39 22.27 -6.52 0.32
CA VAL A 39 22.62 -5.67 1.45
C VAL A 39 21.58 -5.82 2.57
N GLN A 40 22.06 -6.17 3.76
CA GLN A 40 21.26 -6.27 4.99
C GLN A 40 21.64 -5.14 5.94
N ALA A 41 20.99 -3.98 5.79
CA ALA A 41 21.25 -2.79 6.60
C ALA A 41 20.32 -2.65 7.83
N GLY A 42 19.40 -3.60 8.02
CA GLY A 42 18.43 -3.61 9.11
C GLY A 42 18.94 -4.30 10.38
N ASP A 43 18.07 -4.38 11.38
CA ASP A 43 18.31 -5.07 12.65
C ASP A 43 18.22 -6.60 12.55
N ARG A 44 17.60 -7.12 11.49
CA ARG A 44 17.52 -8.54 11.17
C ARG A 44 17.69 -8.81 9.69
N GLU A 45 18.26 -9.96 9.36
CA GLU A 45 18.43 -10.42 7.99
C GLU A 45 17.08 -10.70 7.32
N GLN A 46 16.83 -10.07 6.18
CA GLN A 46 15.61 -10.23 5.39
C GLN A 46 15.77 -11.27 4.29
N PRO A 47 14.68 -11.95 3.87
CA PRO A 47 14.71 -12.88 2.76
C PRO A 47 15.25 -12.23 1.49
N VAL A 48 16.18 -12.92 0.84
CA VAL A 48 16.77 -12.50 -0.45
C VAL A 48 16.16 -13.28 -1.60
N GLU A 49 15.99 -14.59 -1.40
CA GLU A 49 15.34 -15.49 -2.36
C GLU A 49 13.82 -15.44 -2.17
N LEU A 50 13.10 -15.23 -3.27
CA LEU A 50 11.64 -15.23 -3.30
C LEU A 50 11.16 -16.46 -4.07
N PRO A 51 10.07 -17.11 -3.64
CA PRO A 51 9.51 -18.24 -4.35
C PRO A 51 8.94 -17.80 -5.70
N ALA A 52 9.07 -18.66 -6.71
CA ALA A 52 8.37 -18.48 -7.98
C ALA A 52 6.90 -18.89 -7.79
N GLN A 53 6.01 -17.91 -7.78
CA GLN A 53 4.57 -18.13 -7.58
C GLN A 53 3.73 -17.06 -8.27
N HIS A 54 2.51 -17.40 -8.63
CA HIS A 54 1.53 -16.49 -9.21
C HIS A 54 0.18 -16.66 -8.50
N LEU A 55 -0.49 -15.55 -8.17
CA LEU A 55 -1.73 -15.54 -7.40
C LEU A 55 -2.86 -14.87 -8.18
N VAL A 56 -4.11 -15.14 -7.81
CA VAL A 56 -5.27 -14.42 -8.34
C VAL A 56 -5.49 -13.12 -7.56
N LYS A 57 -5.77 -12.01 -8.24
CA LYS A 57 -6.08 -10.70 -7.62
C LYS A 57 -7.31 -10.77 -6.68
N PRO A 58 -7.31 -10.00 -5.58
CA PRO A 58 -6.28 -9.03 -5.15
C PRO A 58 -4.99 -9.63 -4.56
N GLY A 59 -4.90 -10.96 -4.48
CA GLY A 59 -3.78 -11.69 -3.88
C GLY A 59 -3.99 -11.82 -2.37
N ARG A 60 -3.96 -13.06 -1.86
CA ARG A 60 -4.08 -13.33 -0.42
C ARG A 60 -2.69 -13.52 0.17
N GLU A 61 -2.37 -12.81 1.24
CA GLU A 61 -1.09 -12.95 1.94
C GLU A 61 -0.92 -14.33 2.56
N ALA A 62 -2.00 -14.88 3.12
CA ALA A 62 -2.04 -16.26 3.61
C ALA A 62 -1.72 -17.33 2.53
N ALA A 63 -1.80 -16.99 1.24
CA ALA A 63 -1.49 -17.89 0.13
C ALA A 63 -0.04 -17.78 -0.37
N LEU A 64 0.79 -16.90 0.19
CA LEU A 64 2.19 -16.77 -0.19
C LEU A 64 3.04 -17.88 0.42
N ASP A 65 3.85 -18.56 -0.41
CA ASP A 65 4.81 -19.57 0.06
C ASP A 65 5.84 -19.01 1.05
N LEU A 66 6.21 -17.73 0.86
CA LEU A 66 7.03 -16.96 1.79
C LEU A 66 6.16 -15.87 2.42
N ALA A 67 5.82 -16.03 3.71
CA ALA A 67 5.08 -15.03 4.46
C ALA A 67 5.84 -13.70 4.51
N PRO A 68 5.23 -12.57 4.12
CA PRO A 68 5.80 -11.25 4.31
C PRO A 68 6.07 -10.96 5.77
N ARG A 69 7.17 -10.25 6.03
CA ARG A 69 7.54 -9.83 7.37
C ARG A 69 6.98 -8.44 7.66
N PHE A 70 6.04 -8.35 8.59
CA PHE A 70 5.32 -7.12 8.91
C PHE A 70 5.42 -6.69 10.39
N GLU A 71 5.93 -7.56 11.28
CA GLU A 71 5.89 -7.34 12.73
C GLU A 71 7.00 -6.43 13.27
N ALA A 72 8.12 -6.24 12.56
CA ALA A 72 9.26 -5.42 12.98
C ALA A 72 9.70 -5.68 14.45
N PRO A 73 10.14 -6.88 14.84
CA PRO A 73 10.34 -7.23 16.24
C PRO A 73 11.37 -6.38 17.01
N GLY A 74 12.34 -5.74 16.34
CA GLY A 74 13.26 -4.81 17.00
C GLY A 74 12.70 -3.39 17.18
N TYR A 75 11.56 -3.06 16.56
CA TYR A 75 10.90 -1.76 16.75
C TYR A 75 10.18 -1.70 18.09
N ARG A 76 10.60 -0.78 18.96
CA ARG A 76 9.99 -0.53 20.26
C ARG A 76 9.09 0.71 20.20
N GLY A 77 7.81 0.53 20.49
CA GLY A 77 6.86 1.64 20.61
C GLY A 77 7.28 2.66 21.66
N SER A 78 7.00 3.93 21.40
CA SER A 78 7.33 5.06 22.28
C SER A 78 6.17 6.04 22.48
N GLY A 79 4.95 5.60 22.18
CA GLY A 79 3.73 6.40 22.33
C GLY A 79 3.62 7.56 21.34
N LYS A 80 4.26 7.47 20.16
CA LYS A 80 4.28 8.55 19.16
C LYS A 80 2.91 8.86 18.57
N LEU A 81 1.99 7.91 18.67
CA LEU A 81 0.62 7.98 18.19
C LEU A 81 -0.39 7.68 19.32
N GLU A 82 0.03 7.83 20.57
CA GLU A 82 -0.78 7.49 21.73
C GLU A 82 -2.12 8.23 21.73
N GLY A 83 -3.21 7.47 21.85
CA GLY A 83 -4.57 8.01 21.91
C GLY A 83 -5.11 8.59 20.59
N LEU A 84 -4.40 8.38 19.47
CA LEU A 84 -4.88 8.71 18.13
C LEU A 84 -5.68 7.55 17.52
N ALA A 85 -6.47 7.85 16.49
CA ALA A 85 -7.10 6.84 15.64
C ALA A 85 -6.69 7.00 14.17
N ALA A 86 -6.44 5.87 13.51
CA ALA A 86 -6.05 5.81 12.10
C ALA A 86 -7.05 5.01 11.26
N LEU A 87 -7.17 5.37 9.98
CA LEU A 87 -7.84 4.58 8.95
C LEU A 87 -6.84 4.25 7.83
N VAL A 88 -6.59 2.97 7.59
CA VAL A 88 -5.64 2.48 6.59
C VAL A 88 -6.38 1.69 5.52
N THR A 89 -6.39 2.18 4.27
CA THR A 89 -6.96 1.43 3.14
C THR A 89 -5.96 0.41 2.59
N GLY A 90 -6.43 -0.77 2.18
CA GLY A 90 -5.56 -1.91 1.89
C GLY A 90 -4.75 -2.30 3.14
N GLY A 91 -5.37 -2.25 4.31
CA GLY A 91 -4.73 -2.51 5.61
C GLY A 91 -4.72 -3.99 5.99
N ASP A 92 -5.37 -4.84 5.22
CA ASP A 92 -5.44 -6.29 5.41
C ASP A 92 -4.10 -7.01 5.22
N SER A 93 -3.23 -6.51 4.34
CA SER A 93 -2.00 -7.18 3.91
C SER A 93 -0.87 -6.22 3.57
N GLY A 94 0.33 -6.78 3.33
CA GLY A 94 1.52 -6.10 2.84
C GLY A 94 1.91 -4.89 3.67
N ILE A 95 2.20 -3.77 2.99
CA ILE A 95 2.60 -2.51 3.63
C ILE A 95 1.51 -2.02 4.58
N GLY A 96 0.23 -2.13 4.20
CA GLY A 96 -0.88 -1.65 5.02
C GLY A 96 -0.99 -2.42 6.34
N ARG A 97 -0.82 -3.74 6.31
CA ARG A 97 -0.73 -4.59 7.52
C ARG A 97 0.40 -4.14 8.44
N ALA A 98 1.61 -4.00 7.90
CA ALA A 98 2.77 -3.56 8.70
C ALA A 98 2.56 -2.17 9.32
N VAL A 99 1.92 -1.25 8.59
CA VAL A 99 1.56 0.08 9.07
C VAL A 99 0.52 0.00 10.19
N ALA A 100 -0.54 -0.78 10.01
CA ALA A 100 -1.57 -0.95 11.03
C ALA A 100 -1.00 -1.50 12.34
N VAL A 101 -0.16 -2.53 12.26
CA VAL A 101 0.50 -3.14 13.44
C VAL A 101 1.45 -2.15 14.12
N LEU A 102 2.28 -1.42 13.38
CA LEU A 102 3.18 -0.43 14.01
C LEU A 102 2.45 0.79 14.56
N PHE A 103 1.33 1.20 13.96
CA PHE A 103 0.49 2.25 14.51
C PHE A 103 -0.09 1.81 15.86
N ALA A 104 -0.58 0.57 15.94
CA ALA A 104 -1.06 -0.02 17.18
C ALA A 104 0.04 -0.06 18.26
N ARG A 105 1.24 -0.51 17.90
CA ARG A 105 2.40 -0.52 18.82
C ARG A 105 2.79 0.87 19.32
N GLU A 106 2.48 1.92 18.56
CA GLU A 106 2.71 3.32 18.96
C GLU A 106 1.52 3.96 19.70
N GLY A 107 0.53 3.15 20.09
CA GLY A 107 -0.60 3.56 20.92
C GLY A 107 -1.86 4.00 20.16
N CYS A 108 -1.93 3.73 18.85
CA CYS A 108 -3.02 4.17 17.98
C CYS A 108 -4.11 3.09 17.83
N ASP A 109 -5.38 3.46 17.95
CA ASP A 109 -6.47 2.59 17.49
C ASP A 109 -6.56 2.62 15.95
N VAL A 110 -6.85 1.49 15.32
CA VAL A 110 -6.73 1.37 13.86
C VAL A 110 -7.99 0.79 13.24
N ALA A 111 -8.57 1.49 12.26
CA ALA A 111 -9.48 0.90 11.30
C ALA A 111 -8.70 0.49 10.04
N ILE A 112 -8.93 -0.73 9.56
CA ILE A 112 -8.39 -1.19 8.28
C ILE A 112 -9.52 -1.41 7.30
N ALA A 113 -9.34 -0.92 6.08
CA ALA A 113 -10.28 -1.12 5.00
C ALA A 113 -9.66 -2.00 3.91
N TYR A 114 -10.46 -2.89 3.33
CA TYR A 114 -10.02 -3.90 2.36
C TYR A 114 -11.16 -4.26 1.39
N GLN A 115 -10.85 -4.81 0.22
CA GLN A 115 -11.76 -4.77 -0.92
C GLN A 115 -12.91 -5.78 -0.83
N SER A 116 -12.62 -7.03 -0.45
CA SER A 116 -13.50 -8.17 -0.75
C SER A 116 -13.47 -9.24 0.34
N ALA A 117 -14.39 -10.21 0.23
CA ALA A 117 -14.45 -11.33 1.18
C ALA A 117 -13.26 -12.29 1.03
N ASP A 118 -12.58 -12.28 -0.11
CA ASP A 118 -11.39 -13.09 -0.36
C ASP A 118 -10.22 -12.72 0.57
N GLU A 119 -10.21 -11.49 1.08
CA GLU A 119 -9.19 -10.94 1.97
C GLU A 119 -9.64 -10.97 3.45
N ASP A 120 -10.81 -11.52 3.78
CA ASP A 120 -11.34 -11.53 5.16
C ASP A 120 -10.38 -12.23 6.15
N GLU A 121 -9.70 -13.29 5.71
CA GLU A 121 -8.70 -14.01 6.52
C GLU A 121 -7.50 -13.09 6.84
N ASP A 122 -6.98 -12.41 5.82
CA ASP A 122 -5.86 -11.50 5.96
C ASP A 122 -6.21 -10.28 6.83
N ALA A 123 -7.42 -9.74 6.67
CA ALA A 123 -7.92 -8.64 7.48
C ALA A 123 -8.04 -9.04 8.96
N ARG A 124 -8.57 -10.24 9.25
CA ARG A 124 -8.67 -10.75 10.63
C ARG A 124 -7.31 -10.98 11.26
N GLU A 125 -6.33 -11.44 10.49
CA GLU A 125 -4.97 -11.62 10.97
C GLU A 125 -4.33 -10.27 11.34
N THR A 126 -4.48 -9.25 10.51
CA THR A 126 -4.05 -7.89 10.87
C THR A 126 -4.74 -7.39 12.13
N ALA A 127 -6.06 -7.58 12.27
CA ALA A 127 -6.79 -7.19 13.47
C ALA A 127 -6.25 -7.89 14.73
N ARG A 128 -5.99 -9.20 14.64
CA ARG A 128 -5.39 -9.97 15.74
C ARG A 128 -4.05 -9.38 16.19
N HIS A 129 -3.20 -8.96 15.25
CA HIS A 129 -1.92 -8.33 15.58
C HIS A 129 -2.08 -6.91 16.16
N VAL A 130 -3.01 -6.10 15.65
CA VAL A 130 -3.34 -4.79 16.22
C VAL A 130 -3.86 -4.93 17.67
N GLU A 131 -4.74 -5.89 17.90
CA GLU A 131 -5.31 -6.19 19.22
C GLU A 131 -4.26 -6.74 20.19
N ALA A 132 -3.28 -7.52 19.69
CA ALA A 132 -2.17 -8.00 20.49
C ALA A 132 -1.23 -6.88 20.99
N GLU A 133 -1.18 -5.74 20.28
CA GLU A 133 -0.50 -4.51 20.74
C GLU A 133 -1.35 -3.71 21.74
N GLY A 134 -2.54 -4.21 22.13
CA GLY A 134 -3.43 -3.61 23.13
C GLY A 134 -4.33 -2.50 22.60
N ARG A 135 -4.46 -2.37 21.26
CA ARG A 135 -5.29 -1.35 20.61
C ARG A 135 -6.53 -1.93 19.95
N ARG A 136 -7.52 -1.09 19.66
CA ARG A 136 -8.75 -1.53 18.98
C ARG A 136 -8.51 -1.64 17.48
N CYS A 137 -9.04 -2.69 16.86
CA CYS A 137 -9.09 -2.83 15.41
C CYS A 137 -10.53 -2.81 14.88
N VAL A 138 -10.79 -2.06 13.81
CA VAL A 138 -12.08 -2.06 13.10
C VAL A 138 -11.88 -2.54 11.67
N LEU A 139 -12.67 -3.52 11.24
CA LEU A 139 -12.61 -4.10 9.90
C LEU A 139 -13.68 -3.48 9.01
N LEU A 140 -13.26 -2.90 7.87
CA LEU A 140 -14.12 -2.19 6.93
C LEU A 140 -14.00 -2.80 5.53
N ARG A 141 -14.88 -3.74 5.20
CA ARG A 141 -14.90 -4.32 3.85
C ARG A 141 -15.64 -3.42 2.85
N GLY A 142 -15.01 -3.14 1.72
CA GLY A 142 -15.61 -2.54 0.52
C GLY A 142 -14.63 -1.77 -0.35
N ASP A 143 -15.14 -1.13 -1.40
CA ASP A 143 -14.33 -0.59 -2.49
C ASP A 143 -14.17 0.94 -2.40
N VAL A 144 -12.91 1.41 -2.38
CA VAL A 144 -12.55 2.84 -2.38
C VAL A 144 -13.00 3.58 -3.65
N LYS A 145 -13.40 2.87 -4.71
CA LYS A 145 -14.02 3.46 -5.90
C LYS A 145 -15.44 3.99 -5.60
N ASP A 146 -16.14 3.47 -4.61
CA ASP A 146 -17.49 3.92 -4.22
C ASP A 146 -17.43 5.08 -3.21
N SER A 147 -17.85 6.27 -3.64
CA SER A 147 -17.88 7.47 -2.77
C SER A 147 -18.81 7.31 -1.57
N ARG A 148 -19.95 6.63 -1.72
CA ARG A 148 -20.90 6.42 -0.63
C ARG A 148 -20.30 5.47 0.41
N TRP A 149 -19.64 4.42 -0.04
CA TRP A 149 -18.92 3.53 0.87
C TRP A 149 -17.77 4.27 1.58
N CYS A 150 -16.99 5.11 0.88
CA CYS A 150 -15.94 5.91 1.51
C CYS A 150 -16.48 6.78 2.67
N GLU A 151 -17.63 7.43 2.46
CA GLU A 151 -18.32 8.22 3.49
C GLU A 151 -18.75 7.35 4.68
N GLN A 152 -19.31 6.17 4.41
CA GLN A 152 -19.73 5.21 5.44
C GLN A 152 -18.54 4.65 6.23
N ALA A 153 -17.46 4.29 5.56
CA ALA A 153 -16.24 3.75 6.17
C ALA A 153 -15.61 4.75 7.14
N VAL A 154 -15.51 6.02 6.75
CA VAL A 154 -15.03 7.09 7.62
C VAL A 154 -15.99 7.33 8.79
N ALA A 155 -17.29 7.41 8.53
CA ALA A 155 -18.29 7.62 9.58
C ALA A 155 -18.25 6.48 10.61
N HIS A 156 -18.16 5.23 10.16
CA HIS A 156 -18.06 4.07 11.04
C HIS A 156 -16.74 4.04 11.82
N THR A 157 -15.62 4.43 11.20
CA THR A 157 -14.34 4.61 11.90
C THR A 157 -14.49 5.57 13.07
N VAL A 158 -15.10 6.73 12.84
CA VAL A 158 -15.29 7.76 13.88
C VAL A 158 -16.29 7.30 14.95
N GLU A 159 -17.35 6.59 14.55
CA GLU A 159 -18.31 6.01 15.49
C GLU A 159 -17.66 4.98 16.42
N GLN A 160 -16.89 4.04 15.87
CA GLN A 160 -16.29 2.95 16.64
C GLN A 160 -15.06 3.42 17.44
N LEU A 161 -14.22 4.27 16.86
CA LEU A 161 -12.96 4.70 17.48
C LEU A 161 -13.08 6.03 18.24
N GLY A 162 -14.17 6.78 18.04
CA GLY A 162 -14.46 8.06 18.68
C GLY A 162 -13.79 9.27 18.00
N ARG A 163 -12.86 9.03 17.06
CA ARG A 163 -12.09 10.06 16.35
C ARG A 163 -11.45 9.51 15.08
N LEU A 164 -10.88 10.40 14.27
CA LEU A 164 -9.99 10.07 13.17
C LEU A 164 -8.91 11.16 13.08
N ASP A 165 -7.64 10.77 13.21
CA ASP A 165 -6.48 11.67 13.22
C ASP A 165 -5.52 11.39 12.06
N VAL A 166 -5.44 10.13 11.62
CA VAL A 166 -4.53 9.71 10.55
C VAL A 166 -5.32 8.97 9.48
N LEU A 167 -5.26 9.45 8.23
CA LEU A 167 -5.74 8.70 7.06
C LEU A 167 -4.54 8.20 6.27
N VAL A 168 -4.47 6.90 6.01
CA VAL A 168 -3.48 6.30 5.11
C VAL A 168 -4.20 5.76 3.87
N ASN A 169 -4.02 6.45 2.74
CA ASN A 169 -4.49 5.96 1.45
C ASN A 169 -3.44 5.03 0.86
N ASN A 170 -3.61 3.72 1.06
CA ASN A 170 -2.64 2.70 0.65
C ASN A 170 -3.19 1.68 -0.35
N ALA A 171 -4.51 1.44 -0.40
CA ALA A 171 -5.14 0.57 -1.39
C ALA A 171 -4.73 0.94 -2.83
N ALA A 172 -4.42 -0.07 -3.63
CA ALA A 172 -4.02 0.13 -5.02
C ALA A 172 -4.37 -1.07 -5.90
N PHE A 173 -4.62 -0.79 -7.17
CA PHE A 173 -4.63 -1.76 -8.25
C PHE A 173 -3.39 -1.57 -9.12
N GLN A 174 -2.81 -2.69 -9.56
CA GLN A 174 -1.79 -2.74 -10.60
C GLN A 174 -2.00 -4.00 -11.45
N ALA A 175 -1.63 -3.90 -12.71
CA ALA A 175 -1.47 -5.01 -13.65
C ALA A 175 -0.25 -4.64 -14.52
N HIS A 176 0.64 -5.58 -14.89
CA HIS A 176 1.69 -5.32 -15.87
C HIS A 176 1.15 -5.41 -17.29
N ALA A 177 1.83 -4.77 -18.23
CA ALA A 177 1.58 -4.85 -19.67
C ALA A 177 2.91 -4.94 -20.42
N ASN A 178 2.93 -5.67 -21.53
CA ASN A 178 4.14 -5.81 -22.35
C ASN A 178 4.26 -4.69 -23.38
N ALA A 179 3.12 -4.18 -23.86
CA ALA A 179 3.03 -3.06 -24.79
C ALA A 179 1.95 -2.06 -24.37
N LEU A 180 2.00 -0.84 -24.89
CA LEU A 180 0.99 0.18 -24.62
C LEU A 180 -0.37 -0.23 -25.19
N GLU A 181 -0.36 -0.92 -26.33
CA GLU A 181 -1.51 -1.45 -27.05
C GLU A 181 -2.26 -2.53 -26.27
N ASP A 182 -1.66 -3.09 -25.22
CA ASP A 182 -2.31 -4.07 -24.33
C ASP A 182 -3.24 -3.41 -23.29
N LEU A 183 -3.12 -2.09 -23.11
CA LEU A 183 -3.94 -1.31 -22.19
C LEU A 183 -5.27 -0.93 -22.85
N ASP A 184 -6.36 -1.53 -22.39
CA ASP A 184 -7.71 -1.08 -22.73
C ASP A 184 -8.18 0.04 -21.80
N ASP A 185 -9.16 0.83 -22.26
CA ASP A 185 -9.72 1.94 -21.47
C ASP A 185 -10.28 1.49 -20.12
N ARG A 186 -10.80 0.26 -20.06
CA ARG A 186 -11.35 -0.33 -18.85
C ARG A 186 -10.27 -0.53 -17.79
N ARG A 187 -9.10 -1.04 -18.17
CA ARG A 187 -7.95 -1.19 -17.28
C ARG A 187 -7.41 0.16 -16.84
N VAL A 188 -7.25 1.11 -17.77
CA VAL A 188 -6.80 2.47 -17.42
C VAL A 188 -7.76 3.12 -16.41
N HIS A 189 -9.07 2.96 -16.62
CA HIS A 189 -10.09 3.43 -15.70
C HIS A 189 -10.00 2.75 -14.33
N GLU A 190 -9.89 1.41 -14.28
CA GLU A 190 -9.76 0.66 -13.03
C GLU A 190 -8.54 1.11 -12.21
N THR A 191 -7.39 1.26 -12.88
CA THR A 191 -6.14 1.71 -12.26
C THR A 191 -6.27 3.14 -11.70
N LEU A 192 -6.75 4.09 -12.49
CA LEU A 192 -6.87 5.48 -12.07
C LEU A 192 -7.96 5.68 -11.01
N ASP A 193 -9.08 5.00 -11.15
CA ASP A 193 -10.22 5.16 -10.25
C ASP A 193 -9.94 4.58 -8.86
N THR A 194 -9.28 3.42 -8.81
CA THR A 194 -8.80 2.84 -7.54
C THR A 194 -7.71 3.69 -6.92
N ASN A 195 -6.64 3.99 -7.68
CA ASN A 195 -5.42 4.57 -7.09
C ASN A 195 -5.56 6.06 -6.80
N VAL A 196 -6.06 6.85 -7.76
CA VAL A 196 -6.17 8.31 -7.62
C VAL A 196 -7.56 8.68 -7.09
N GLY A 197 -8.60 8.14 -7.73
CA GLY A 197 -9.98 8.37 -7.33
C GLY A 197 -10.24 7.95 -5.88
N GLY A 198 -9.78 6.76 -5.47
CA GLY A 198 -9.86 6.27 -4.10
C GLY A 198 -9.21 7.22 -3.09
N CYS A 199 -7.97 7.70 -3.36
CA CYS A 199 -7.30 8.69 -2.51
C CYS A 199 -8.14 9.96 -2.33
N ILE A 200 -8.71 10.47 -3.42
CA ILE A 200 -9.53 11.70 -3.41
C ILE A 200 -10.82 11.47 -2.60
N ARG A 201 -11.54 10.37 -2.86
CA ARG A 201 -12.81 10.06 -2.19
C ARG A 201 -12.63 9.85 -0.70
N MET A 202 -11.66 9.02 -0.29
CA MET A 202 -11.35 8.76 1.11
C MET A 202 -10.90 10.02 1.84
N THR A 203 -10.01 10.81 1.23
CA THR A 203 -9.57 12.07 1.83
C THR A 203 -10.75 13.03 1.99
N ARG A 204 -11.55 13.23 0.94
CA ARG A 204 -12.75 14.09 0.98
C ARG A 204 -13.72 13.66 2.08
N ALA A 205 -13.99 12.36 2.21
CA ALA A 205 -14.84 11.79 3.25
C ALA A 205 -14.26 12.01 4.66
N ALA A 206 -12.94 11.91 4.83
CA ALA A 206 -12.26 12.12 6.11
C ALA A 206 -12.23 13.59 6.56
N LEU A 207 -12.16 14.55 5.64
CA LEU A 207 -11.95 15.97 5.95
C LEU A 207 -12.89 16.57 7.01
N PRO A 208 -14.20 16.26 7.10
CA PRO A 208 -15.05 16.78 8.18
C PRO A 208 -14.58 16.37 9.60
N HIS A 209 -13.90 15.23 9.69
CA HIS A 209 -13.48 14.61 10.95
C HIS A 209 -12.02 14.94 11.31
N LEU A 210 -11.15 15.16 10.32
CA LEU A 210 -9.76 15.56 10.55
C LEU A 210 -9.64 16.97 11.14
N LYS A 211 -9.03 17.08 12.33
CA LYS A 211 -8.80 18.33 13.05
C LYS A 211 -7.35 18.81 12.92
N ARG A 212 -7.03 19.99 13.46
CA ARG A 212 -5.66 20.51 13.52
C ARG A 212 -4.74 19.47 14.18
N GLY A 213 -3.61 19.19 13.54
CA GLY A 213 -2.65 18.17 13.97
C GLY A 213 -2.80 16.83 13.24
N ALA A 214 -3.91 16.62 12.52
CA ALA A 214 -4.14 15.40 11.73
C ALA A 214 -3.14 15.24 10.57
N SER A 215 -3.03 14.01 10.08
CA SER A 215 -2.12 13.63 9.00
C SER A 215 -2.84 12.79 7.94
N VAL A 216 -2.60 13.10 6.67
CA VAL A 216 -2.94 12.24 5.54
C VAL A 216 -1.63 11.73 4.94
N ILE A 217 -1.54 10.42 4.73
CA ILE A 217 -0.37 9.77 4.13
C ILE A 217 -0.85 8.97 2.92
N ASN A 218 -0.26 9.23 1.76
CA ASN A 218 -0.55 8.47 0.54
C ASN A 218 0.60 7.51 0.23
N THR A 219 0.29 6.27 -0.14
CA THR A 219 1.29 5.34 -0.66
C THR A 219 1.53 5.62 -2.14
N GLY A 220 2.63 6.33 -2.42
CA GLY A 220 3.17 6.52 -3.76
C GLY A 220 3.89 5.26 -4.28
N SER A 221 4.91 5.45 -5.11
CA SER A 221 5.78 4.38 -5.61
C SER A 221 7.03 4.98 -6.25
N VAL A 222 8.15 4.25 -6.27
CA VAL A 222 9.31 4.57 -7.11
C VAL A 222 8.94 4.65 -8.59
N THR A 223 7.93 3.90 -9.05
CA THR A 223 7.41 3.97 -10.43
C THR A 223 6.77 5.33 -10.75
N GLY A 224 6.22 6.02 -9.74
CA GLY A 224 5.73 7.40 -9.91
C GLY A 224 6.87 8.42 -10.03
N LEU A 225 8.07 8.09 -9.51
CA LEU A 225 9.26 8.95 -9.60
C LEU A 225 10.08 8.70 -10.87
N ARG A 226 10.20 7.44 -11.28
CA ARG A 226 11.13 6.99 -12.33
C ARG A 226 10.45 6.43 -13.58
N GLY A 227 9.12 6.27 -13.56
CA GLY A 227 8.38 5.56 -14.61
C GLY A 227 8.59 4.04 -14.57
N SER A 228 7.92 3.34 -15.48
CA SER A 228 8.13 1.91 -15.76
C SER A 228 7.55 1.58 -17.14
N ALA A 229 8.32 0.87 -17.97
CA ALA A 229 7.87 0.45 -19.29
C ALA A 229 6.72 -0.57 -19.23
N HIS A 230 6.64 -1.36 -18.15
CA HIS A 230 5.65 -2.44 -18.00
C HIS A 230 4.42 -2.03 -17.17
N LEU A 231 4.41 -0.81 -16.63
CA LEU A 231 3.40 -0.33 -15.67
C LEU A 231 3.01 1.12 -16.00
N VAL A 232 2.67 1.41 -17.25
CA VAL A 232 2.44 2.80 -17.73
C VAL A 232 1.29 3.48 -17.00
N ASP A 233 0.11 2.84 -16.94
CA ASP A 233 -1.09 3.34 -16.26
C ASP A 233 -0.86 3.43 -14.73
N TYR A 234 -0.22 2.43 -14.15
CA TYR A 234 0.13 2.41 -12.73
C TYR A 234 1.14 3.52 -12.38
N ALA A 235 2.21 3.69 -13.16
CA ALA A 235 3.20 4.75 -12.97
C ALA A 235 2.55 6.14 -13.09
N ALA A 236 1.67 6.34 -14.08
CA ALA A 236 0.88 7.57 -14.22
C ALA A 236 0.03 7.83 -12.97
N SER A 237 -0.65 6.80 -12.44
CA SER A 237 -1.46 6.91 -11.21
C SER A 237 -0.61 7.28 -9.99
N LYS A 238 0.61 6.74 -9.86
CA LYS A 238 1.50 7.01 -8.73
C LYS A 238 2.15 8.39 -8.83
N GLY A 239 2.48 8.86 -10.04
CA GLY A 239 2.87 10.26 -10.27
C GLY A 239 1.74 11.24 -9.95
N ALA A 240 0.50 10.89 -10.31
CA ALA A 240 -0.68 11.68 -9.94
C ALA A 240 -0.88 11.73 -8.41
N ILE A 241 -0.65 10.64 -7.68
CA ILE A 241 -0.68 10.64 -6.21
C ILE A 241 0.39 11.57 -5.61
N HIS A 242 1.59 11.64 -6.20
CA HIS A 242 2.63 12.57 -5.75
C HIS A 242 2.21 14.04 -5.93
N ALA A 243 1.68 14.40 -7.11
CA ALA A 243 1.15 15.74 -7.36
C ALA A 243 -0.08 16.08 -6.49
N LEU A 244 -0.98 15.11 -6.30
CA LEU A 244 -2.14 15.22 -5.41
C LEU A 244 -1.70 15.50 -3.97
N THR A 245 -0.66 14.82 -3.49
CA THR A 245 -0.10 15.01 -2.14
C THR A 245 0.34 16.46 -1.93
N GLN A 246 1.12 17.02 -2.85
CA GLN A 246 1.59 18.41 -2.78
C GLN A 246 0.44 19.43 -2.84
N SER A 247 -0.54 19.15 -3.71
CA SER A 247 -1.72 20.00 -3.88
C SER A 247 -2.60 20.03 -2.63
N LEU A 248 -2.89 18.86 -2.05
CA LEU A 248 -3.65 18.74 -0.80
C LEU A 248 -2.89 19.32 0.38
N ALA A 249 -1.56 19.13 0.46
CA ALA A 249 -0.74 19.75 1.51
C ALA A 249 -0.89 21.27 1.51
N SER A 250 -0.84 21.89 0.32
CA SER A 250 -1.02 23.33 0.15
C SER A 250 -2.44 23.78 0.53
N GLN A 251 -3.46 23.04 0.07
CA GLN A 251 -4.87 23.36 0.33
C GLN A 251 -5.24 23.23 1.82
N LEU A 252 -4.70 22.23 2.51
CA LEU A 252 -5.08 21.90 3.88
C LEU A 252 -4.15 22.54 4.94
N LEU A 253 -3.12 23.27 4.53
CA LEU A 253 -2.15 23.91 5.43
C LEU A 253 -2.81 24.84 6.45
N ALA A 254 -3.75 25.69 6.01
CA ALA A 254 -4.46 26.62 6.89
C ALA A 254 -5.32 25.91 7.96
N ARG A 255 -5.71 24.65 7.70
CA ARG A 255 -6.44 23.79 8.64
C ARG A 255 -5.51 23.07 9.62
N GLY A 256 -4.19 23.19 9.44
CA GLY A 256 -3.18 22.50 10.24
C GLY A 256 -3.19 20.98 10.03
N ILE A 257 -3.55 20.52 8.83
CA ILE A 257 -3.52 19.10 8.44
C ILE A 257 -2.32 18.90 7.52
N ARG A 258 -1.49 17.91 7.82
CA ARG A 258 -0.31 17.58 7.02
C ARG A 258 -0.67 16.52 5.99
N VAL A 259 -0.13 16.62 4.79
CA VAL A 259 -0.35 15.63 3.71
C VAL A 259 0.99 15.26 3.12
N ASN A 260 1.39 14.00 3.24
CA ASN A 260 2.67 13.51 2.75
C ASN A 260 2.50 12.19 1.98
N ALA A 261 3.54 11.74 1.29
CA ALA A 261 3.56 10.44 0.65
C ALA A 261 4.80 9.66 1.05
N VAL A 262 4.66 8.33 1.15
CA VAL A 262 5.79 7.39 1.14
C VAL A 262 5.87 6.79 -0.26
N ALA A 263 7.05 6.71 -0.85
CA ALA A 263 7.27 6.11 -2.16
C ALA A 263 8.12 4.82 -2.01
N PRO A 264 7.47 3.66 -1.86
CA PRO A 264 8.18 2.39 -1.77
C PRO A 264 8.91 2.03 -3.07
N GLY A 265 10.00 1.29 -2.93
CA GLY A 265 10.62 0.49 -4.00
C GLY A 265 9.92 -0.86 -4.16
N PRO A 266 10.65 -1.91 -4.56
CA PRO A 266 10.11 -3.26 -4.58
C PRO A 266 9.95 -3.77 -3.14
N VAL A 267 8.70 -4.08 -2.75
CA VAL A 267 8.35 -4.62 -1.43
C VAL A 267 7.63 -5.94 -1.63
N TRP A 268 8.00 -6.98 -0.90
CA TRP A 268 7.35 -8.28 -0.97
C TRP A 268 5.94 -8.21 -0.37
N THR A 269 4.92 -8.24 -1.23
CA THR A 269 3.50 -8.16 -0.86
C THR A 269 2.66 -9.05 -1.78
N PRO A 270 1.40 -9.39 -1.43
CA PRO A 270 0.53 -10.18 -2.30
C PRO A 270 0.28 -9.54 -3.67
N LEU A 271 0.42 -8.21 -3.76
CA LEU A 271 0.25 -7.44 -4.98
C LEU A 271 1.26 -7.84 -6.08
N ASN A 272 2.45 -8.33 -5.73
CA ASN A 272 3.49 -8.68 -6.72
C ASN A 272 3.23 -10.05 -7.35
N PRO A 273 2.99 -11.14 -6.60
CA PRO A 273 2.61 -12.43 -7.20
C PRO A 273 1.24 -12.40 -7.87
N ALA A 274 0.35 -11.51 -7.46
CA ALA A 274 -0.93 -11.32 -8.16
C ALA A 274 -0.82 -10.46 -9.42
N ASP A 275 0.35 -9.87 -9.69
CA ASP A 275 0.62 -9.04 -10.86
C ASP A 275 1.45 -9.81 -11.87
N SER A 276 2.66 -10.23 -11.50
CA SER A 276 3.66 -10.71 -12.44
C SER A 276 3.70 -12.25 -12.57
N PRO A 277 4.25 -12.80 -13.68
CA PRO A 277 4.53 -14.23 -13.82
C PRO A 277 5.49 -14.75 -12.76
N ALA A 278 5.40 -16.05 -12.44
CA ALA A 278 6.13 -16.69 -11.35
C ALA A 278 7.66 -16.51 -11.43
N GLU A 279 8.23 -16.58 -12.63
CA GLU A 279 9.68 -16.41 -12.84
C GLU A 279 10.15 -14.97 -12.56
N ALA A 280 9.33 -13.97 -12.92
CA ALA A 280 9.61 -12.57 -12.65
C ALA A 280 9.52 -12.26 -11.15
N VAL A 281 8.59 -12.92 -10.45
CA VAL A 281 8.41 -12.81 -9.00
C VAL A 281 9.65 -13.31 -8.24
N ALA A 282 10.27 -14.41 -8.67
CA ALA A 282 11.45 -14.98 -8.01
C ALA A 282 12.68 -14.07 -8.00
N VAL A 283 12.79 -13.18 -9.00
CA VAL A 283 13.90 -12.22 -9.13
C VAL A 283 13.53 -10.80 -8.69
N PHE A 284 12.33 -10.61 -8.13
CA PHE A 284 11.82 -9.30 -7.76
C PHE A 284 12.71 -8.58 -6.73
N GLY A 285 13.11 -7.35 -7.05
CA GLY A 285 13.90 -6.48 -6.18
C GLY A 285 15.41 -6.65 -6.29
N ARG A 286 15.91 -7.66 -7.01
CA ARG A 286 17.36 -7.90 -7.21
C ARG A 286 18.06 -6.79 -8.00
N GLN A 287 17.32 -6.00 -8.76
CA GLN A 287 17.80 -4.87 -9.54
C GLN A 287 18.07 -3.59 -8.71
N THR A 288 17.66 -3.57 -7.44
CA THR A 288 17.94 -2.43 -6.55
C THR A 288 19.41 -2.41 -6.14
N ASP A 289 19.90 -1.27 -5.62
CA ASP A 289 21.27 -1.20 -5.11
C ASP A 289 21.48 -2.08 -3.86
N MET A 290 20.41 -2.33 -3.09
CA MET A 290 20.39 -3.31 -1.99
C MET A 290 20.19 -4.76 -2.46
N LYS A 291 19.86 -4.97 -3.74
CA LYS A 291 19.74 -6.27 -4.43
C LYS A 291 18.76 -7.26 -3.79
N ARG A 292 17.74 -6.75 -3.12
CA ARG A 292 16.63 -7.54 -2.57
C ARG A 292 15.36 -6.72 -2.56
N ALA A 293 14.21 -7.39 -2.53
CA ALA A 293 12.98 -6.73 -2.13
C ALA A 293 13.03 -6.35 -0.65
N ALA A 294 12.41 -5.22 -0.32
CA ALA A 294 12.12 -4.88 1.07
C ALA A 294 10.99 -5.76 1.60
N GLN A 295 10.95 -5.94 2.91
CA GLN A 295 9.79 -6.50 3.60
C GLN A 295 8.87 -5.37 4.10
N PRO A 296 7.55 -5.59 4.22
CA PRO A 296 6.60 -4.57 4.67
C PRO A 296 7.01 -3.82 5.95
N GLU A 297 7.61 -4.51 6.92
CA GLU A 297 8.10 -3.93 8.17
C GLU A 297 9.22 -2.90 8.01
N GLU A 298 9.94 -2.91 6.88
CA GLU A 298 10.98 -1.91 6.60
C GLU A 298 10.38 -0.58 6.09
N LEU A 299 9.07 -0.57 5.77
CA LEU A 299 8.35 0.60 5.29
C LEU A 299 7.56 1.27 6.42
N SER A 300 6.95 0.49 7.31
CA SER A 300 6.03 0.99 8.33
C SER A 300 6.61 2.06 9.28
N PRO A 301 7.91 2.08 9.65
CA PRO A 301 8.49 3.18 10.43
C PRO A 301 8.38 4.55 9.75
N ALA A 302 8.46 4.61 8.42
CA ALA A 302 8.30 5.86 7.66
C ALA A 302 6.88 6.42 7.79
N PHE A 303 5.87 5.54 7.85
CA PHE A 303 4.48 5.95 8.09
C PHE A 303 4.29 6.44 9.52
N VAL A 304 4.89 5.79 10.53
CA VAL A 304 4.83 6.29 11.91
C VAL A 304 5.44 7.68 12.00
N PHE A 305 6.61 7.88 11.39
CA PHE A 305 7.30 9.17 11.36
C PHE A 305 6.40 10.27 10.77
N LEU A 306 5.79 10.03 9.61
CA LEU A 306 4.93 11.01 8.95
C LEU A 306 3.58 11.19 9.65
N ALA A 307 3.05 10.16 10.31
CA ALA A 307 1.79 10.24 11.06
C ALA A 307 1.98 11.08 12.34
N SER A 308 3.12 10.93 13.01
CA SER A 308 3.36 11.52 14.33
C SER A 308 3.49 13.05 14.30
N PRO A 309 2.66 13.78 15.06
CA PRO A 309 2.78 15.24 15.17
C PRO A 309 4.11 15.70 15.77
N VAL A 310 4.69 14.92 16.70
CA VAL A 310 5.96 15.28 17.37
C VAL A 310 7.19 15.03 16.49
N CYS A 311 7.10 14.16 15.50
CA CYS A 311 8.20 13.88 14.57
C CYS A 311 8.13 14.72 13.29
N ALA A 312 6.93 14.89 12.73
CA ALA A 312 6.73 15.48 11.42
C ALA A 312 5.90 16.77 11.44
N GLY A 313 5.80 17.45 12.60
CA GLY A 313 5.01 18.67 12.78
C GLY A 313 5.36 19.83 11.82
N TYR A 314 6.56 19.84 11.25
CA TYR A 314 7.03 20.82 10.26
C TYR A 314 7.21 20.24 8.85
N ILE A 315 6.57 19.10 8.56
CA ILE A 315 6.71 18.37 7.29
C ILE A 315 5.33 18.16 6.67
N THR A 316 5.12 18.75 5.50
CA THR A 316 3.93 18.55 4.66
C THR A 316 4.29 18.74 3.19
N GLY A 317 3.66 17.99 2.30
CA GLY A 317 3.86 18.04 0.86
C GLY A 317 5.04 17.24 0.33
N ILE A 318 5.73 16.44 1.16
CA ILE A 318 6.89 15.67 0.70
C ILE A 318 6.50 14.31 0.12
N VAL A 319 7.38 13.78 -0.72
CA VAL A 319 7.40 12.37 -1.11
C VAL A 319 8.67 11.76 -0.52
N LEU A 320 8.51 10.86 0.46
CA LEU A 320 9.63 10.19 1.15
C LEU A 320 9.94 8.86 0.45
N PRO A 321 11.06 8.74 -0.29
CA PRO A 321 11.45 7.49 -0.94
C PRO A 321 11.97 6.47 0.08
N VAL A 322 11.50 5.22 -0.02
CA VAL A 322 12.05 4.06 0.71
C VAL A 322 12.21 2.92 -0.31
N THR A 323 13.32 2.95 -1.05
CA THR A 323 13.41 2.29 -2.36
C THR A 323 14.42 1.14 -2.46
N GLY A 324 15.29 0.98 -1.46
CA GLY A 324 16.44 0.07 -1.55
C GLY A 324 17.45 0.47 -2.64
N SER A 325 17.31 1.65 -3.24
CA SER A 325 18.22 2.20 -4.24
C SER A 325 18.75 3.54 -3.76
N VAL A 326 20.01 3.82 -4.05
CA VAL A 326 20.62 5.13 -3.87
C VAL A 326 19.84 6.13 -4.73
N GLY A 327 19.52 7.27 -4.12
CA GLY A 327 18.66 8.31 -4.69
C GLY A 327 18.95 9.64 -4.07
#